data_AF-A0A1I5LJ28-F1
#
_entry.id   AF-A0A1I5LJ28-F1
#
_cell.length_a   1.000
_cell.length_b   1.000
_cell.length_c   1.000
_cell.angle_alpha   90.00
_cell.angle_beta   90.00
_cell.angle_gamma   90.00
#
_symmetry.space_group_name_H-M   'P 1'
#
loop_
_entity.id
_entity.type
_entity.pdbx_description
1 polymer ?
#
loop_
_entity_poly.entity_id
_entity_poly.type
_entity_poly.pdbx_seq_one_letter_code
_entity_poly.pdbx_strand_id
1 'polypeptide(L)'
;MAEARISIHEPTAPPQRLHQLHDQLARDLRAVPGIESRRAREDAPQDSKSGVGAHLAELIITGTLSGGTVAAVTKVLVALINRSASRSVTVKKADGAEITVTASSAEVQQRLAEFFAGDEEARRAAER
;
A
#
# COMPACT_ATOMS: atom_id res chain seq x y z
N MET A 1 13.01 -4.47 -10.34
CA MET A 1 11.55 -4.20 -10.33
C MET A 1 11.16 -3.98 -8.88
N ALA A 2 10.40 -2.93 -8.56
CA ALA A 2 9.99 -2.65 -7.20
C ALA A 2 8.75 -3.49 -6.84
N GLU A 3 8.65 -3.92 -5.58
CA GLU A 3 7.47 -4.60 -5.03
C GLU A 3 7.14 -4.03 -3.65
N ALA A 4 5.86 -3.72 -3.43
CA ALA A 4 5.34 -3.30 -2.13
C ALA A 4 3.99 -3.93 -1.82
N ARG A 5 3.79 -4.30 -0.55
CA ARG A 5 2.54 -4.77 0.03
C ARG A 5 1.83 -3.61 0.71
N ILE A 6 0.54 -3.48 0.49
CA ILE A 6 -0.30 -2.41 1.03
C ILE A 6 -1.42 -3.06 1.85
N SER A 7 -1.53 -2.66 3.11
CA SER A 7 -2.51 -3.17 4.05
C SER A 7 -3.35 -2.01 4.61
N ILE A 8 -4.68 -2.13 4.57
CA ILE A 8 -5.60 -1.13 5.10
C ILE A 8 -6.02 -1.56 6.51
N HIS A 9 -5.89 -0.66 7.48
CA HIS A 9 -6.39 -0.86 8.82
C HIS A 9 -7.48 0.18 9.15
N GLU A 10 -8.64 -0.30 9.58
CA GLU A 10 -9.76 0.52 10.03
C GLU A 10 -10.45 -0.22 11.19
N PRO A 11 -10.15 0.12 12.45
CA PRO A 11 -10.38 -0.75 13.61
C PRO A 11 -11.85 -1.07 13.89
N THR A 12 -12.76 -0.21 13.42
CA THR A 12 -14.21 -0.38 13.61
C THR A 12 -14.93 -0.88 12.35
N ALA A 13 -14.20 -1.12 11.26
CA ALA A 13 -14.81 -1.57 10.00
C ALA A 13 -15.14 -3.07 10.05
N PRO A 14 -16.35 -3.49 9.61
CA PRO A 14 -16.66 -4.90 9.45
C PRO A 14 -15.82 -5.53 8.32
N PRO A 15 -15.58 -6.86 8.31
CA PRO A 15 -14.74 -7.52 7.30
C PRO A 15 -15.16 -7.24 5.85
N GLN A 16 -16.47 -7.20 5.57
CA GLN A 16 -16.99 -6.90 4.23
C GLN A 16 -16.61 -5.49 3.78
N ARG A 17 -16.54 -4.53 4.72
CA ARG A 17 -16.10 -3.16 4.44
C ARG A 17 -14.62 -3.12 4.10
N LEU A 18 -13.78 -3.87 4.82
CA LEU A 18 -12.36 -3.99 4.51
C LEU A 18 -12.15 -4.63 3.13
N HIS A 19 -12.89 -5.68 2.78
CA HIS A 19 -12.81 -6.28 1.45
C HIS A 19 -13.17 -5.29 0.34
N GLN A 20 -14.25 -4.52 0.52
CA GLN A 20 -14.65 -3.47 -0.43
C GLN A 20 -13.60 -2.36 -0.57
N LEU A 21 -12.93 -1.98 0.52
CA LEU A 21 -11.86 -0.99 0.50
C LEU A 21 -10.65 -1.47 -0.30
N HIS A 22 -10.24 -2.73 -0.08
CA HIS A 22 -9.16 -3.33 -0.86
C HIS A 22 -9.54 -3.53 -2.33
N ASP A 23 -10.80 -3.85 -2.63
CA ASP A 23 -11.31 -3.89 -4.00
C ASP A 23 -11.25 -2.54 -4.70
N GLN A 24 -11.65 -1.48 -3.99
CA GLN A 24 -11.59 -0.13 -4.51
C GLN A 24 -10.14 0.30 -4.73
N LEU A 25 -9.27 0.06 -3.75
CA LEU A 25 -7.86 0.37 -3.85
C LEU A 25 -7.20 -0.37 -5.02
N ALA A 26 -7.51 -1.65 -5.21
CA ALA A 26 -7.00 -2.43 -6.34
C ALA A 26 -7.46 -1.84 -7.69
N ARG A 27 -8.72 -1.42 -7.82
CA ARG A 27 -9.21 -0.75 -9.03
C ARG A 27 -8.50 0.57 -9.28
N ASP A 28 -8.32 1.38 -8.24
CA ASP A 28 -7.67 2.69 -8.34
C ASP A 28 -6.19 2.55 -8.73
N LEU A 29 -5.48 1.55 -8.18
CA LEU A 29 -4.08 1.29 -8.52
C LEU A 29 -3.90 0.67 -9.91
N ARG A 30 -4.85 -0.12 -10.42
CA ARG A 30 -4.82 -0.58 -11.83
C ARG A 30 -4.87 0.58 -12.84
N ALA A 31 -5.40 1.72 -12.44
CA ALA A 31 -5.42 2.91 -13.30
C ALA A 31 -4.07 3.66 -13.31
N VAL A 32 -3.09 3.27 -12.47
CA VAL A 32 -1.78 3.90 -12.41
C VAL A 32 -0.83 3.25 -13.43
N PRO A 33 -0.31 4.00 -14.42
CA PRO A 33 0.65 3.46 -15.38
C PRO A 33 1.97 3.03 -14.73
N GLY A 34 2.52 1.91 -15.21
CA GLY A 34 3.84 1.42 -14.77
C GLY A 34 3.83 0.53 -13.53
N ILE A 35 2.64 0.21 -12.99
CA ILE A 35 2.47 -0.81 -11.95
C ILE A 35 1.40 -1.82 -12.32
N GLU A 36 1.55 -3.02 -11.77
CA GLU A 36 0.51 -4.02 -11.66
C GLU A 36 0.08 -4.13 -10.22
N SER A 37 -1.20 -4.43 -9.98
CA SER A 37 -1.71 -4.66 -8.63
C SER A 37 -2.43 -6.00 -8.55
N ARG A 38 -2.07 -6.83 -7.58
CA ARG A 38 -2.72 -8.12 -7.30
C ARG A 38 -3.02 -8.23 -5.81
N ARG A 39 -4.10 -8.93 -5.44
CA ARG A 39 -4.30 -9.29 -4.04
C ARG A 39 -3.25 -10.32 -3.61
N ALA A 40 -2.74 -10.18 -2.39
CA ALA A 40 -2.00 -11.25 -1.75
C ALA A 40 -2.92 -12.46 -1.57
N ARG A 41 -2.40 -13.67 -1.81
CA ARG A 41 -3.08 -14.90 -1.41
C ARG A 41 -2.88 -15.06 0.08
N GLU A 42 -3.97 -15.26 0.82
CA GLU A 42 -3.92 -15.59 2.24
C GLU A 42 -3.31 -16.99 2.41
N ASP A 43 -2.11 -17.08 2.96
CA ASP A 43 -1.73 -18.24 3.77
C ASP A 43 -1.96 -17.82 5.22
N ALA A 44 -3.08 -18.25 5.81
CA ALA A 44 -3.32 -18.04 7.23
C ALA A 44 -2.23 -18.78 8.04
N PRO A 45 -1.48 -18.10 8.92
CA PRO A 45 -0.54 -18.78 9.81
C PRO A 45 -1.31 -19.78 10.69
N GLN A 46 -0.85 -21.04 10.75
CA GLN A 46 -1.50 -22.13 11.48
C GLN A 46 -1.68 -21.87 13.00
N ASP A 47 -1.04 -20.83 13.56
CA ASP A 47 -0.99 -20.53 14.99
C ASP A 47 -1.54 -19.13 15.38
N SER A 48 -2.39 -18.48 14.56
CA SER A 48 -3.00 -17.20 14.94
C SER A 48 -3.96 -17.35 16.13
N LYS A 49 -3.42 -17.21 17.35
CA LYS A 49 -4.12 -17.18 18.66
C LYS A 49 -5.02 -15.97 18.92
N SER A 50 -5.38 -15.24 17.89
CA SER A 50 -6.43 -14.23 17.95
C SER A 50 -7.17 -14.34 16.64
N GLY A 51 -8.49 -14.51 16.68
CA GLY A 51 -9.40 -14.51 15.53
C GLY A 51 -9.46 -13.17 14.75
N VAL A 52 -8.34 -12.45 14.71
CA VAL A 52 -8.07 -11.17 14.05
C VAL A 52 -7.14 -11.38 12.83
N GLY A 53 -6.53 -12.56 12.68
CA GLY A 53 -5.46 -12.84 11.71
C GLY A 53 -5.87 -13.18 10.27
N ALA A 54 -7.15 -13.08 9.86
CA ALA A 54 -7.60 -13.66 8.59
C ALA A 54 -8.26 -12.70 7.59
N HIS A 55 -8.21 -11.37 7.77
CA HIS A 55 -8.88 -10.43 6.84
C HIS A 55 -8.08 -9.17 6.50
N LEU A 56 -6.75 -9.22 6.59
CA LEU A 56 -5.91 -8.19 5.98
C LEU A 56 -5.76 -8.58 4.50
N ALA A 57 -6.70 -8.14 3.67
CA ALA A 57 -6.66 -8.37 2.24
C ALA A 57 -5.54 -7.57 1.58
N GLU A 58 -4.27 -7.92 1.83
CA GLU A 58 -3.14 -7.13 1.34
C GLU A 58 -3.12 -7.02 -0.18
N LEU A 59 -2.64 -5.88 -0.67
CA LEU A 59 -2.46 -5.65 -2.10
C LEU A 59 -0.97 -5.52 -2.41
N ILE A 60 -0.50 -6.31 -3.35
CA ILE A 60 0.86 -6.28 -3.86
C ILE A 60 0.87 -5.42 -5.11
N ILE A 61 1.69 -4.37 -5.10
CA ILE A 61 2.04 -3.61 -6.29
C ILE A 61 3.44 -4.02 -6.77
N THR A 62 3.58 -4.22 -8.08
CA THR A 62 4.86 -4.53 -8.73
C THR A 62 5.06 -3.62 -9.92
N GLY A 63 6.26 -3.09 -10.13
CA GLY A 63 6.52 -2.32 -11.35
C GLY A 63 7.73 -1.39 -11.30
N THR A 64 7.70 -0.40 -12.19
CA THR A 64 8.70 0.66 -12.27
C THR A 64 8.15 1.91 -11.59
N LEU A 65 8.70 2.25 -10.43
CA LEU A 65 8.32 3.42 -9.66
C LEU A 65 9.06 4.67 -10.16
N SER A 66 8.70 5.15 -11.34
CA SER A 66 9.12 6.49 -11.79
C SER A 66 8.54 7.57 -10.87
N GLY A 67 9.16 8.74 -10.77
CA GLY A 67 8.59 9.87 -10.01
C GLY A 67 7.10 10.16 -10.31
N GLY A 68 6.65 10.01 -11.56
CA GLY A 68 5.23 10.17 -11.92
C GLY A 68 4.34 9.04 -11.38
N THR A 69 4.82 7.80 -11.45
CA THR A 69 4.15 6.62 -10.87
C THR A 69 4.05 6.75 -9.36
N VAL A 70 5.14 7.15 -8.70
CA VAL A 70 5.18 7.41 -7.25
C VAL A 70 4.13 8.44 -6.84
N ALA A 71 4.07 9.58 -7.53
CA ALA A 71 3.08 10.61 -7.25
C ALA A 71 1.64 10.10 -7.41
N ALA A 72 1.38 9.29 -8.43
CA ALA A 72 0.06 8.70 -8.66
C ALA A 72 -0.34 7.71 -7.57
N VAL A 73 0.56 6.80 -7.16
CA VAL A 73 0.32 5.86 -6.05
C VAL A 73 0.07 6.62 -4.75
N THR A 74 0.91 7.60 -4.42
CA THR A 74 0.74 8.44 -3.22
C THR A 74 -0.63 9.12 -3.21
N LYS A 75 -1.07 9.69 -4.34
CA LYS A 75 -2.38 10.34 -4.46
C LYS A 75 -3.53 9.37 -4.21
N VAL A 76 -3.45 8.13 -4.72
CA VAL A 76 -4.46 7.09 -4.49
C VAL A 76 -4.54 6.73 -2.99
N LEU A 77 -3.40 6.48 -2.35
CA LEU A 77 -3.36 6.13 -0.92
C LEU A 77 -3.89 7.26 -0.02
N VAL A 78 -3.51 8.49 -0.32
CA VAL A 78 -3.98 9.69 0.39
C VAL A 78 -5.48 9.88 0.25
N ALA A 79 -6.01 9.73 -0.97
CA ALA A 79 -7.44 9.81 -1.23
C ALA A 79 -8.23 8.71 -0.50
N LEU A 80 -7.64 7.52 -0.35
CA LEU A 80 -8.22 6.44 0.45
C LEU A 80 -8.24 6.82 1.93
N ILE A 81 -7.13 7.28 2.50
CA ILE A 81 -7.02 7.64 3.93
C ILE A 81 -7.99 8.76 4.28
N ASN A 82 -8.10 9.80 3.45
CA ASN A 82 -8.95 10.97 3.72
C ASN A 82 -10.45 10.72 3.78
N ARG A 83 -10.91 9.55 3.33
CA ARG A 83 -12.33 9.20 3.44
C ARG A 83 -12.73 8.75 4.85
N SER A 84 -11.78 8.52 5.76
CA SER A 84 -12.07 8.20 7.17
C SER A 84 -10.90 8.54 8.09
N ALA A 85 -11.17 9.29 9.16
CA ALA A 85 -10.16 9.66 10.15
C ALA A 85 -9.62 8.47 10.97
N SER A 86 -10.36 7.35 11.00
CA SER A 86 -9.92 6.10 11.67
C SER A 86 -9.08 5.19 10.79
N ARG A 87 -8.86 5.56 9.52
CA ARG A 87 -8.15 4.72 8.55
C ARG A 87 -6.66 4.99 8.58
N SER A 88 -5.89 3.90 8.62
CA SER A 88 -4.47 3.91 8.31
C SER A 88 -4.17 2.97 7.15
N VAL A 89 -3.05 3.25 6.48
CA VAL A 89 -2.47 2.37 5.47
C VAL A 89 -1.04 2.07 5.88
N THR A 90 -0.67 0.80 5.81
CA THR A 90 0.70 0.34 5.96
C THR A 90 1.22 -0.09 4.59
N VAL A 91 2.39 0.40 4.22
CA VAL A 91 3.12 0.00 3.01
C VAL A 91 4.41 -0.68 3.44
N LYS A 92 4.61 -1.92 2.99
CA LYS A 92 5.81 -2.72 3.26
C LYS A 92 6.48 -3.13 1.95
N LYS A 93 7.71 -2.72 1.75
CA LYS A 93 8.51 -3.08 0.57
C LYS A 93 9.13 -4.47 0.68
N ALA A 94 9.59 -4.99 -0.45
CA ALA A 94 10.30 -6.27 -0.50
C ALA A 94 11.63 -6.28 0.27
N ASP A 95 12.30 -5.13 0.42
CA ASP A 95 13.53 -4.96 1.21
C ASP A 95 13.28 -4.93 2.73
N GLY A 96 12.01 -4.99 3.16
CA GLY A 96 11.61 -4.96 4.56
C GLY A 96 11.34 -3.56 5.11
N ALA A 97 11.56 -2.49 4.34
CA ALA A 97 11.18 -1.15 4.77
C ALA A 97 9.65 -1.05 4.88
N GLU A 98 9.17 -0.37 5.91
CA GLU A 98 7.76 -0.26 6.22
C GLU A 98 7.41 1.17 6.65
N ILE A 99 6.27 1.67 6.17
CA ILE A 99 5.71 2.95 6.61
C ILE A 99 4.22 2.78 6.88
N THR A 100 3.76 3.28 8.03
CA THR A 100 2.35 3.39 8.35
C THR A 100 1.94 4.86 8.37
N VAL A 101 0.85 5.17 7.69
CA VAL A 101 0.35 6.53 7.54
C VAL A 101 -1.09 6.63 8.04
N THR A 102 -1.35 7.68 8.81
CA THR A 102 -2.66 8.05 9.38
C THR A 102 -2.96 9.49 8.99
N ALA A 103 -4.19 9.76 8.55
CA ALA A 103 -4.63 11.06 8.04
C ALA A 103 -3.77 11.60 6.86
N SER A 104 -4.29 12.56 6.06
CA SER A 104 -3.42 13.28 5.12
C SER A 104 -2.98 14.61 5.71
N SER A 105 -1.68 14.75 5.92
CA SER A 105 -1.01 16.05 5.90
C SER A 105 -0.11 16.11 4.66
N ALA A 106 0.31 17.32 4.27
CA ALA A 106 1.31 17.48 3.20
C ALA A 106 2.60 16.70 3.53
N GLU A 107 2.96 16.62 4.81
CA GLU A 107 4.08 15.82 5.31
C GLU A 107 3.88 14.32 5.05
N VAL A 108 2.68 13.78 5.27
CA VAL A 108 2.38 12.37 4.97
C VAL A 108 2.49 12.07 3.46
N GLN A 109 2.05 13.00 2.61
CA GLN A 109 2.20 12.85 1.15
C GLN A 109 3.67 12.82 0.75
N GLN A 110 4.47 13.73 1.30
CA GLN A 110 5.89 13.79 1.04
C GLN A 110 6.59 12.52 1.53
N ARG A 111 6.32 12.05 2.75
CA ARG A 111 6.92 10.84 3.31
C ARG A 111 6.59 9.58 2.52
N LEU A 112 5.36 9.46 2.01
CA LEU A 112 4.99 8.36 1.10
C LEU A 112 5.73 8.45 -0.24
N ALA A 113 5.85 9.65 -0.82
CA ALA A 113 6.56 9.84 -2.07
C ALA A 113 8.05 9.51 -1.91
N GLU A 114 8.71 10.01 -0.87
CA GLU A 114 10.09 9.68 -0.53
C GLU A 114 10.28 8.19 -0.28
N PHE A 115 9.33 7.58 0.44
CA PHE A 115 9.35 6.14 0.69
C PHE A 115 9.39 5.37 -0.62
N PHE A 116 8.51 5.64 -1.59
CA PHE A 116 8.57 4.93 -2.88
C PHE A 116 9.74 5.36 -3.79
N ALA A 117 10.18 6.62 -3.72
CA ALA A 117 11.28 7.13 -4.56
C ALA A 117 12.63 6.45 -4.26
N GLY A 118 12.85 5.99 -3.02
CA GLY A 118 14.05 5.22 -2.67
C GLY A 118 14.26 3.98 -3.54
N ASP A 119 13.20 3.40 -4.12
CA ASP A 119 13.31 2.27 -5.04
C ASP A 119 13.84 2.68 -6.43
N GLU A 120 13.52 3.89 -6.87
CA GLU A 120 14.04 4.45 -8.12
C GLU A 120 15.55 4.69 -8.02
N GLU A 121 15.98 5.25 -6.89
CA GLU A 121 17.40 5.54 -6.61
C GLU A 121 18.22 4.25 -6.46
N ALA A 122 17.72 3.28 -5.69
CA ALA A 122 18.36 1.98 -5.53
C ALA A 122 18.51 1.26 -6.89
N ARG A 123 17.47 1.30 -7.74
CA ARG A 123 17.55 0.75 -9.11
C ARG A 123 18.59 1.49 -9.96
N ARG A 124 18.59 2.83 -9.95
CA ARG A 124 19.56 3.63 -10.71
C ARG A 124 21.00 3.38 -10.26
N ALA A 125 21.23 3.08 -8.98
CA ALA A 125 22.55 2.72 -8.47
C ALA A 125 23.00 1.33 -8.93
N ALA A 126 22.09 0.35 -9.06
CA ALA A 126 22.41 -1.00 -9.50
C ALA A 126 22.65 -1.13 -11.03
N GLU A 127 22.21 -0.14 -11.82
CA GLU A 127 22.36 -0.11 -13.28
C GLU A 127 23.65 0.62 -13.76
N ARG A 128 24.47 1.12 -12.84
CA ARG A 128 25.77 1.78 -13.11
C ARG A 128 26.93 0.83 -12.86
#